data_AF-A0A7G9WI34-F1
#
_entry.id   AF-A0A7G9WI34-F1
#
_cell.length_a   1.000
_cell.length_b   1.000
_cell.length_c   1.000
_cell.angle_alpha   90.00
_cell.angle_beta   90.00
_cell.angle_gamma   90.00
#
_symmetry.space_group_name_H-M   'P 1'
#
loop_
_entity.id
_entity.type
_entity.pdbx_description
1 polymer ?
#
loop_
_entity_poly.entity_id
_entity_poly.type
_entity_poly.pdbx_seq_one_letter_code
_entity_poly.pdbx_strand_id
1 'polypeptide(L)' 'METKVYNCKNPTENPLPAWMRRMPAGSTNASGAEPQDPVTEFKKNPDAFFPDFVSKN' A
#
# COMPACT_ATOMS: atom_id res chain seq x y z
N MET A 1 -0.95 23.43 22.73
CA MET A 1 -1.42 22.46 21.72
C MET A 1 -1.87 21.22 22.48
N GLU A 2 -3.12 20.81 22.36
CA GLU A 2 -3.59 19.53 22.92
C GLU A 2 -3.31 18.39 21.93
N THR A 3 -2.68 17.32 22.42
CA THR A 3 -2.48 16.09 21.66
C THR A 3 -3.76 15.28 21.66
N LYS A 4 -4.34 15.05 20.48
CA LYS A 4 -5.50 14.15 20.33
C LYS A 4 -5.04 12.71 20.52
N VAL A 5 -5.59 12.02 21.53
CA VAL A 5 -5.43 10.57 21.70
C VAL A 5 -6.52 9.88 20.90
N TYR A 6 -6.12 9.02 19.97
CA TYR A 6 -7.03 8.36 19.04
C TYR A 6 -7.13 6.87 19.33
N ASN A 7 -8.35 6.33 19.31
CA ASN A 7 -8.56 4.90 19.51
C ASN A 7 -8.52 4.16 18.17
N CYS A 8 -7.37 3.58 17.83
CA CYS A 8 -7.20 2.82 16.60
C CYS A 8 -8.11 1.59 16.46
N LYS A 9 -8.77 1.13 17.55
CA LYS A 9 -9.72 0.01 17.56
C LYS A 9 -11.17 0.45 17.38
N ASN A 10 -11.47 1.75 17.46
CA ASN A 10 -12.81 2.27 17.24
C ASN A 10 -13.04 2.50 15.74
N PRO A 11 -13.92 1.75 15.05
CA PRO A 11 -14.15 1.91 13.62
C PRO A 11 -14.80 3.25 13.23
N THR A 12 -15.46 3.91 14.19
CA THR A 12 -16.08 5.23 13.98
C THR A 12 -15.04 6.34 13.99
N GLU A 13 -14.02 6.22 14.84
CA GLU A 13 -12.87 7.13 14.83
C GLU A 13 -11.95 6.79 13.66
N ASN A 14 -11.76 5.50 13.35
CA ASN A 14 -10.90 4.94 12.31
C ASN A 14 -11.65 4.22 11.18
N PRO A 15 -12.42 4.96 10.36
CA PRO A 15 -13.14 4.36 9.26
C PRO A 15 -12.18 3.88 8.18
N LEU A 16 -12.53 2.78 7.51
CA LEU A 16 -11.77 2.29 6.37
C LEU A 16 -11.68 3.38 5.31
N PRO A 17 -10.48 3.66 4.78
CA PRO A 17 -10.32 4.65 3.74
C PRO A 17 -11.02 4.19 2.45
N ALA A 18 -11.46 5.15 1.64
CA ALA A 18 -12.30 4.87 0.47
C ALA A 18 -11.65 3.93 -0.56
N TRP A 19 -10.32 3.97 -0.70
CA TRP A 19 -9.56 3.09 -1.59
C TRP A 19 -9.57 1.62 -1.12
N MET A 20 -9.67 1.39 0.19
CA MET A 20 -9.74 0.03 0.75
C MET A 20 -11.18 -0.52 0.69
N ARG A 21 -12.19 0.35 0.78
CA ARG A 21 -13.61 -0.03 0.64
C ARG A 21 -13.98 -0.58 -0.74
N ARG A 22 -13.19 -0.26 -1.77
CA ARG A 22 -13.47 -0.67 -3.16
C ARG A 22 -12.66 -1.86 -3.63
N MET A 23 -11.78 -2.43 -2.79
CA MET A 23 -11.02 -3.62 -3.18
C MET A 23 -12.00 -4.78 -3.36
N PRO A 24 -12.20 -5.30 -4.58
CA PRO A 24 -12.81 -6.61 -4.76
C PRO A 24 -12.00 -7.62 -3.94
N ALA A 25 -12.68 -8.55 -3.25
CA ALA A 25 -12.02 -9.74 -2.73
C ALA A 25 -11.36 -10.46 -3.91
N GLY A 26 -10.04 -10.29 -4.09
CA GLY A 26 -9.30 -10.80 -5.24
C GLY A 26 -8.63 -9.77 -6.16
N SER A 27 -8.70 -8.45 -5.89
CA SER A 27 -7.85 -7.47 -6.59
C SER A 27 -6.44 -7.45 -6.02
N THR A 28 -5.76 -8.59 -6.06
CA THR A 28 -4.35 -8.55 -6.40
C THR A 28 -4.32 -8.21 -7.89
N ASN A 29 -3.46 -7.27 -8.29
CA ASN A 29 -3.05 -7.21 -9.69
C ASN A 29 -2.30 -8.52 -9.98
N ALA A 30 -3.04 -9.60 -10.21
CA ALA A 30 -2.52 -10.91 -10.55
C ALA A 30 -2.19 -10.89 -12.04
N SER A 31 -1.12 -10.17 -12.41
CA SER A 31 -0.37 -10.56 -13.58
C SER A 31 0.21 -11.95 -13.28
N GLY A 32 -0.22 -12.96 -14.03
CA GLY A 32 -0.01 -14.38 -13.77
C GLY A 32 1.43 -14.87 -13.90
N ALA A 33 2.34 -14.35 -13.07
CA ALA A 33 3.58 -15.00 -12.71
C ALA A 33 3.53 -15.30 -11.21
N GLU A 34 4.00 -16.48 -10.79
CA GLU A 34 4.27 -16.75 -9.37
C GLU A 34 5.00 -15.53 -8.79
N PRO A 35 4.42 -14.84 -7.77
CA PRO A 35 5.06 -13.67 -7.22
C PRO A 35 6.40 -14.10 -6.63
N GLN A 36 7.50 -13.66 -7.25
CA GLN A 36 8.81 -13.78 -6.63
C GLN A 36 8.71 -13.16 -5.24
N ASP A 37 9.35 -13.76 -4.24
CA ASP A 37 9.38 -13.22 -2.88
C ASP A 37 9.70 -11.71 -2.94
N PRO A 38 8.78 -10.83 -2.50
CA PRO A 38 8.96 -9.38 -2.63
C PRO A 38 10.26 -8.88 -2.00
N VAL A 39 10.76 -9.58 -0.98
CA VAL A 39 12.04 -9.27 -0.33
C VAL A 39 13.21 -9.55 -1.27
N THR A 40 13.14 -10.63 -2.04
CA THR A 40 14.16 -11.00 -3.02
C THR A 40 14.18 -10.03 -4.19
N GLU A 41 13.03 -9.56 -4.67
CA GLU A 41 12.95 -8.55 -5.73
C GLU A 41 13.47 -7.18 -5.26
N PHE A 42 13.05 -6.75 -4.07
CA PHE A 42 13.55 -5.51 -3.45
C PHE A 42 15.07 -5.52 -3.27
N LYS A 43 15.65 -6.65 -2.84
CA LYS A 43 17.12 -6.78 -2.72
C LYS A 43 17.86 -6.63 -4.04
N LYS A 44 17.25 -7.02 -5.17
CA LYS A 44 17.90 -6.93 -6.49
C LYS A 44 17.94 -5.48 -6.98
N ASN A 45 16.84 -4.74 -6.80
CA ASN A 45 16.76 -3.34 -7.19
C ASN A 45 15.76 -2.58 -6.28
N PRO A 46 16.24 -2.00 -5.17
CA PRO A 46 15.36 -1.30 -4.23
C PRO A 46 14.78 -0.02 -4.84
N ASP A 47 15.51 0.62 -5.77
CA ASP A 47 15.09 1.87 -6.39
C ASP A 47 13.90 1.66 -7.34
N ALA A 48 13.81 0.49 -8.00
CA ALA A 48 12.67 0.15 -8.86
C ALA A 48 11.36 -0.04 -8.09
N PHE A 49 11.40 -0.17 -6.76
CA PHE A 49 10.20 -0.26 -5.94
C PHE A 49 9.48 1.09 -5.82
N PHE A 50 10.23 2.19 -5.96
CA PHE A 50 9.67 3.53 -5.87
C PHE A 50 9.42 4.06 -7.28
N PRO A 51 8.25 4.67 -7.53
CA PRO A 51 8.04 5.35 -8.80
C PRO A 51 9.06 6.47 -8.96
N ASP A 52 9.57 6.66 -10.18
CA ASP A 52 10.41 7.80 -10.50
C ASP A 52 9.68 9.09 -10.12
N PHE A 53 10.22 9.81 -9.13
CA PHE A 53 9.58 11.00 -8.56
C PHE A 53 9.54 12.17 -9.56
N VAL A 54 10.24 12.05 -10.68
CA VAL A 54 10.39 13.09 -11.70
C VAL A 54 9.93 12.50 -13.03
N SER A 55 8.78 12.92 -13.54
CA SER A 55 8.50 12.75 -14.96
C SER A 55 9.54 13.57 -15.72
N LYS A 56 10.36 12.92 -16.54
CA LYS A 56 11.19 13.65 -17.52
C LYS A 56 10.22 14.29 -18.53
N ASN A 57 9.89 15.56 -18.31
CA ASN A 57 9.32 16.43 -19.33
C ASN A 57 10.36 16.71 -20.40
#